data_AF-A0A976DQ59-F1
#
_entry.id   AF-A0A976DQ59-F1
#
_cell.length_a   1.000
_cell.length_b   1.000
_cell.length_c   1.000
_cell.angle_alpha   90.00
_cell.angle_beta   90.00
_cell.angle_gamma   90.00
#
_symmetry.space_group_name_H-M   'P 1'
#
loop_
_entity.id
_entity.type
_entity.pdbx_description
1 polymer ?
#
loop_
_entity_poly.entity_id
_entity_poly.type
_entity_poly.pdbx_seq_one_letter_code
_entity_poly.pdbx_strand_id
1 'polypeptide(L)'
;MNAVIDIGNTFAKIGWFEQNELLEVQRKIPVETLLTVLNENRPTQAIFSSTSHQTQPFAQALTQQGCQTFELTAQLPVPLKKDYETPQTLGPDRVAAAVGAMVMFPNEHCLIIDMGTCVTYDWLSADAVFGGGIISPGLRMRFQAMHSFTKKLPLVEADGFPTLVGKNTQQAIQSGAVNGLLAEAAGIIARYHAEMGNCKVLLCGGDAPFFESRLKKPIFAVPNLVLIGLNRILQYNVSSQKV
;
A
#
# COMPACT_ATOMS: atom_id res chain seq x y z
N MET A 1 8.45 -10.55 19.60
CA MET A 1 8.24 -9.52 18.56
C MET A 1 7.27 -10.02 17.51
N ASN A 2 6.61 -9.10 16.82
CA ASN A 2 5.66 -9.38 15.76
C ASN A 2 6.34 -9.25 14.40
N ALA A 3 6.05 -10.17 13.49
CA ALA A 3 6.40 -10.06 12.07
C ALA A 3 5.17 -9.64 11.27
N VAL A 4 5.30 -8.59 10.47
CA VAL A 4 4.26 -8.13 9.56
C VAL A 4 4.78 -8.24 8.15
N ILE A 5 4.16 -9.08 7.33
CA ILE A 5 4.67 -9.44 6.01
C ILE A 5 3.69 -8.98 4.93
N ASP A 6 4.17 -8.14 4.03
CA ASP A 6 3.44 -7.68 2.85
C ASP A 6 4.11 -8.20 1.58
N ILE A 7 3.42 -9.07 0.84
CA ILE A 7 3.94 -9.78 -0.34
C ILE A 7 3.28 -9.20 -1.58
N GLY A 8 4.03 -8.33 -2.27
CA GLY A 8 3.62 -7.79 -3.57
C GLY A 8 3.99 -8.72 -4.74
N ASN A 9 3.81 -8.23 -5.96
CA ASN A 9 4.09 -9.04 -7.17
C ASN A 9 5.56 -9.42 -7.34
N THR A 10 6.48 -8.54 -6.94
CA THR A 10 7.92 -8.71 -7.21
C THR A 10 8.72 -8.99 -5.94
N PHE A 11 8.36 -8.39 -4.82
CA PHE A 11 9.10 -8.51 -3.57
C PHE A 11 8.18 -8.52 -2.38
N ALA A 12 8.65 -9.15 -1.31
CA ALA A 12 8.08 -9.03 0.03
C ALA A 12 8.74 -7.89 0.81
N LYS A 13 8.00 -7.42 1.81
CA LYS A 13 8.43 -6.46 2.81
C LYS A 13 8.07 -7.01 4.19
N ILE A 14 9.01 -6.94 5.14
CA ILE A 14 8.75 -7.30 6.53
C ILE A 14 8.89 -6.05 7.40
N GLY A 15 7.91 -5.83 8.27
CA GLY A 15 8.03 -4.94 9.43
C GLY A 15 8.17 -5.76 10.70
N TRP A 16 9.22 -5.50 11.47
CA TRP A 16 9.43 -6.09 12.78
C TRP A 16 8.91 -5.12 13.84
N PHE A 17 7.95 -5.56 14.65
CA PHE A 17 7.29 -4.72 15.63
C PHE A 17 7.46 -5.25 17.06
N GLU A 18 7.61 -4.33 18.00
CA GLU A 18 7.36 -4.58 19.41
C GLU A 18 6.13 -3.77 19.83
N GLN A 19 5.03 -4.47 20.12
CA GLN A 19 3.71 -3.85 20.30
C GLN A 19 3.39 -2.93 19.10
N ASN A 20 3.34 -1.61 19.31
CA ASN A 20 3.02 -0.61 18.28
C ASN A 20 4.26 0.00 17.62
N GLU A 21 5.46 -0.26 18.16
CA GLU A 21 6.70 0.33 17.69
C GLU A 21 7.28 -0.49 16.54
N LEU A 22 7.55 0.17 15.42
CA LEU A 22 8.22 -0.42 14.27
C LEU A 22 9.73 -0.34 14.48
N LEU A 23 10.35 -1.47 14.80
CA LEU A 23 11.78 -1.55 15.11
C LEU A 23 12.63 -1.55 13.83
N GLU A 24 12.22 -2.36 12.85
CA GLU A 24 12.97 -2.53 11.61
C GLU A 24 12.04 -2.78 10.43
N VAL A 25 12.44 -2.29 9.25
CA VAL A 25 11.77 -2.60 7.98
C VAL A 25 12.78 -3.21 7.02
N GLN A 26 12.52 -4.44 6.60
CA GLN A 26 13.25 -5.12 5.54
C GLN A 26 12.43 -5.05 4.25
N ARG A 27 13.04 -4.52 3.19
CA ARG A 27 12.37 -4.25 1.90
C ARG A 27 13.03 -5.06 0.81
N LYS A 28 12.30 -5.27 -0.29
CA LYS A 28 12.80 -5.95 -1.49
C LYS A 28 13.31 -7.37 -1.20
N ILE A 29 12.63 -8.06 -0.28
CA ILE A 29 12.97 -9.44 0.07
C ILE A 29 12.42 -10.35 -1.05
N PRO A 30 13.28 -11.15 -1.72
CA PRO A 30 12.79 -12.17 -2.64
C PRO A 30 11.91 -13.18 -1.89
N VAL A 31 10.78 -13.57 -2.46
CA VAL A 31 9.80 -14.43 -1.77
C VAL A 31 10.41 -15.79 -1.42
N GLU A 32 11.35 -16.27 -2.22
CA GLU A 32 12.10 -17.51 -2.01
C GLU A 32 13.00 -17.51 -0.77
N THR A 33 13.47 -16.34 -0.31
CA THR A 33 14.29 -16.22 0.91
C THR A 33 13.48 -15.83 2.14
N LEU A 34 12.19 -15.55 1.97
CA LEU A 34 11.31 -15.04 3.03
C LEU A 34 11.30 -15.94 4.26
N LEU A 35 11.20 -17.26 4.07
CA LEU A 35 11.14 -18.20 5.18
C LEU A 35 12.46 -18.24 5.98
N THR A 36 13.60 -18.10 5.31
CA THR A 36 14.92 -18.03 5.96
C THR A 36 14.98 -16.85 6.91
N VAL A 37 14.59 -15.66 6.42
CA VAL A 37 14.57 -14.43 7.22
C VAL A 37 13.64 -14.55 8.43
N LEU A 38 12.45 -15.15 8.24
CA LEU A 38 11.50 -15.34 9.34
C LEU A 38 12.01 -16.34 10.39
N ASN A 39 12.68 -17.42 9.96
CA ASN A 39 13.24 -18.44 10.86
C ASN A 39 14.42 -17.93 11.70
N GLU A 40 15.27 -17.06 11.14
CA GLU A 40 16.39 -16.45 11.86
C GLU A 40 15.92 -15.57 13.02
N ASN A 41 14.78 -14.90 12.83
CA ASN A 41 14.25 -13.92 13.77
C ASN A 41 13.23 -14.52 14.77
N ARG A 42 12.59 -15.65 14.45
CA ARG A 42 11.64 -16.37 15.34
C ARG A 42 10.55 -15.48 15.95
N PRO A 43 9.66 -14.87 15.13
CA PRO A 43 8.56 -14.07 15.65
C PRO A 43 7.62 -14.89 16.52
N THR A 44 7.04 -14.25 17.54
CA THR A 44 6.00 -14.87 18.37
C THR A 44 4.62 -14.81 17.71
N GLN A 45 4.42 -13.79 16.87
CA GLN A 45 3.17 -13.54 16.14
C GLN A 45 3.52 -13.06 14.73
N ALA A 46 2.79 -13.52 13.73
CA ALA A 46 2.98 -13.08 12.35
C ALA A 46 1.65 -12.83 11.64
N ILE A 47 1.61 -11.82 10.79
CA ILE A 47 0.52 -11.61 9.83
C ILE A 47 1.05 -11.50 8.42
N PHE A 48 0.38 -12.18 7.49
CA PHE A 48 0.69 -12.13 6.06
C PHE A 48 -0.41 -11.38 5.30
N SER A 49 0.01 -10.50 4.38
CA SER A 49 -0.80 -9.95 3.30
C SER A 49 -0.14 -10.32 1.98
N SER A 50 -0.91 -10.76 1.00
CA SER A 50 -0.37 -11.17 -0.30
C SER A 50 -1.36 -10.88 -1.41
N THR A 51 -0.87 -10.32 -2.52
CA THR A 51 -1.66 -10.10 -3.75
C THR A 51 -1.25 -11.03 -4.89
N SER A 52 -0.27 -11.91 -4.67
CA SER A 52 0.45 -12.58 -5.77
C SER A 52 0.90 -14.01 -5.45
N HIS A 53 1.15 -14.33 -4.19
CA HIS A 53 1.70 -15.62 -3.76
C HIS A 53 0.85 -16.29 -2.68
N GLN A 54 0.92 -17.62 -2.61
CA GLN A 54 0.35 -18.38 -1.50
C GLN A 54 1.17 -18.20 -0.23
N THR A 55 0.49 -17.92 0.87
CA THR A 55 1.04 -17.65 2.21
C THR A 55 1.05 -18.89 3.10
N GLN A 56 0.23 -19.90 2.79
CA GLN A 56 0.03 -21.10 3.60
C GLN A 56 1.34 -21.83 3.95
N PRO A 57 2.31 -22.03 3.03
CA PRO A 57 3.55 -22.72 3.37
C PRO A 57 4.37 -21.99 4.45
N PHE A 58 4.44 -20.66 4.37
CA PHE A 58 5.15 -19.83 5.36
C PHE A 58 4.45 -19.86 6.71
N ALA A 59 3.12 -19.71 6.71
CA ALA A 59 2.32 -19.75 7.92
C ALA A 59 2.44 -21.10 8.63
N GLN A 60 2.36 -22.22 7.91
CA GLN A 60 2.51 -23.56 8.47
C GLN A 60 3.89 -23.77 9.12
N ALA A 61 4.96 -23.36 8.44
CA ALA A 61 6.32 -23.49 8.96
C ALA A 61 6.53 -22.69 10.27
N LEU A 62 5.96 -21.48 10.35
CA LEU A 62 6.02 -20.67 11.56
C LEU A 62 5.14 -21.24 12.69
N THR A 63 3.94 -21.72 12.39
CA THR A 63 3.05 -22.34 13.38
C THR A 63 3.69 -23.58 14.02
N GLN A 64 4.42 -24.39 13.25
CA GLN A 64 5.19 -25.53 13.79
C GLN A 64 6.28 -25.12 14.78
N GLN A 65 6.75 -23.87 14.72
CA GLN A 65 7.73 -23.31 15.64
C GLN A 65 7.09 -22.56 16.83
N GLY A 66 5.76 -22.65 16.98
CA GLY A 66 5.01 -21.99 18.06
C GLY A 66 4.66 -20.52 17.78
N CYS A 67 4.82 -20.04 16.54
CA CYS A 67 4.38 -18.71 16.14
C CYS A 67 2.87 -18.70 15.90
N GLN A 68 2.17 -17.71 16.44
CA GLN A 68 0.75 -17.49 16.13
C GLN A 68 0.63 -16.73 14.80
N THR A 69 0.07 -17.37 13.77
CA THR A 69 0.03 -16.82 12.42
C THR A 69 -1.38 -16.41 12.00
N PHE A 70 -1.46 -15.33 11.23
CA PHE A 70 -2.69 -14.80 10.63
C PHE A 70 -2.44 -14.46 9.16
N GLU A 71 -3.50 -14.50 8.37
CA GLU A 71 -3.50 -14.04 6.99
C GLU A 71 -4.62 -13.02 6.81
N LEU A 72 -4.30 -11.85 6.26
CA LEU A 72 -5.29 -10.84 5.93
C LEU A 72 -6.08 -11.29 4.69
N THR A 73 -7.14 -12.05 4.96
CA THR A 73 -8.15 -12.43 3.97
C THR A 73 -9.37 -11.52 4.09
N ALA A 74 -10.30 -11.62 3.14
CA ALA A 74 -11.58 -10.90 3.22
C ALA A 74 -12.37 -11.22 4.50
N GLN A 75 -12.19 -12.42 5.05
CA GLN A 75 -12.90 -12.95 6.22
C GLN A 75 -12.23 -12.58 7.54
N LEU A 76 -10.94 -12.23 7.54
CA LEU A 76 -10.25 -11.85 8.77
C LEU A 76 -10.90 -10.58 9.35
N PRO A 77 -11.32 -10.59 10.63
CA PRO A 77 -11.84 -9.40 11.29
C PRO A 77 -10.82 -8.26 11.28
N VAL A 78 -11.29 -7.05 10.98
CA VAL A 78 -10.49 -5.82 10.98
C VAL A 78 -11.17 -4.74 11.83
N PRO A 79 -10.41 -3.80 12.42
CA PRO A 79 -10.97 -2.78 13.33
C PRO A 79 -11.61 -1.59 12.58
N LEU A 80 -12.22 -1.83 11.42
CA LEU A 80 -12.94 -0.81 10.64
C LEU A 80 -14.17 -1.43 9.97
N LYS A 81 -15.16 -0.60 9.64
CA LYS A 81 -16.31 -1.02 8.82
C LYS A 81 -15.94 -0.91 7.34
N LYS A 82 -16.31 -1.90 6.54
CA LYS A 82 -16.18 -1.87 5.08
C LYS A 82 -17.54 -1.47 4.49
N ASP A 83 -17.66 -0.26 3.96
CA ASP A 83 -18.80 0.18 3.17
C ASP A 83 -18.43 0.11 1.69
N TYR A 84 -18.37 -1.12 1.22
CA TYR A 84 -18.00 -1.49 -0.15
C TYR A 84 -18.97 -2.58 -0.58
N GLU A 85 -19.52 -2.52 -1.79
CA GLU A 85 -20.56 -3.45 -2.23
C GLU A 85 -20.05 -4.90 -2.33
N THR A 86 -18.77 -5.06 -2.64
CA THR A 86 -18.10 -6.36 -2.79
C THR A 86 -16.89 -6.46 -1.86
N PRO A 87 -17.06 -6.48 -0.53
CA PRO A 87 -15.93 -6.38 0.41
C PRO A 87 -14.92 -7.55 0.32
N GLN A 88 -15.30 -8.62 -0.37
CA GLN A 88 -14.52 -9.83 -0.64
C GLN A 88 -13.53 -9.63 -1.79
N THR A 89 -13.76 -8.65 -2.65
CA THR A 89 -12.85 -8.30 -3.76
C THR A 89 -11.89 -7.17 -3.38
N LEU A 90 -11.98 -6.65 -2.14
CA LEU A 90 -11.07 -5.61 -1.67
C LEU A 90 -9.66 -6.17 -1.50
N GLY A 91 -8.69 -5.45 -2.08
CA GLY A 91 -7.28 -5.75 -1.89
C GLY A 91 -6.90 -5.70 -0.40
N PRO A 92 -6.15 -6.69 0.11
CA PRO A 92 -5.74 -6.72 1.50
C PRO A 92 -4.83 -5.54 1.86
N ASP A 93 -3.99 -5.10 0.91
CA ASP A 93 -3.15 -3.90 0.99
C ASP A 93 -3.97 -2.62 1.23
N ARG A 94 -5.08 -2.42 0.50
CA ARG A 94 -5.98 -1.27 0.66
C ARG A 94 -6.65 -1.27 2.04
N VAL A 95 -7.09 -2.44 2.50
CA VAL A 95 -7.68 -2.59 3.85
C VAL A 95 -6.64 -2.28 4.92
N ALA A 96 -5.42 -2.82 4.78
CA ALA A 96 -4.33 -2.53 5.70
C ALA A 96 -3.96 -1.04 5.69
N ALA A 97 -3.85 -0.41 4.53
CA ALA A 97 -3.54 1.02 4.42
C ALA A 97 -4.61 1.88 5.12
N ALA A 98 -5.89 1.54 4.98
CA ALA A 98 -6.98 2.22 5.68
C ALA A 98 -6.92 2.02 7.21
N VAL A 99 -6.64 0.80 7.69
CA VAL A 99 -6.41 0.58 9.13
C VAL A 99 -5.19 1.38 9.62
N GLY A 100 -4.12 1.46 8.82
CA GLY A 100 -2.95 2.28 9.12
C GLY A 100 -3.30 3.76 9.25
N ALA A 101 -4.13 4.28 8.34
CA ALA A 101 -4.58 5.67 8.35
C ALA A 101 -5.44 5.96 9.60
N MET A 102 -6.35 5.06 9.94
CA MET A 102 -7.18 5.12 11.15
C MET A 102 -6.32 5.19 12.43
N VAL A 103 -5.21 4.45 12.49
CA VAL A 103 -4.29 4.46 13.64
C VAL A 103 -3.53 5.79 13.74
N MET A 104 -3.07 6.33 12.62
CA MET A 104 -2.28 7.56 12.60
C MET A 104 -3.12 8.82 12.79
N PHE A 105 -4.35 8.82 12.29
CA PHE A 105 -5.27 9.95 12.31
C PHE A 105 -6.65 9.48 12.81
N PRO A 106 -6.77 9.17 14.11
CA PRO A 106 -8.05 8.75 14.67
C PRO A 106 -9.10 9.87 14.56
N ASN A 107 -10.34 9.50 14.27
CA ASN A 107 -11.48 10.42 14.14
C ASN A 107 -11.33 11.49 13.05
N GLU A 108 -10.53 11.22 12.02
CA GLU A 108 -10.28 12.14 10.91
C GLU A 108 -10.64 11.47 9.58
N HIS A 109 -11.21 12.25 8.65
CA HIS A 109 -11.35 11.81 7.27
C HIS A 109 -9.96 11.68 6.62
N CYS A 110 -9.71 10.58 5.93
CA CYS A 110 -8.44 10.33 5.25
C CYS A 110 -8.67 9.96 3.79
N LEU A 111 -7.89 10.59 2.90
CA LEU A 111 -7.67 10.15 1.53
C LEU A 111 -6.30 9.48 1.48
N ILE A 112 -6.28 8.16 1.32
CA ILE A 112 -5.06 7.38 1.20
C ILE A 112 -4.71 7.22 -0.26
N ILE A 113 -3.51 7.65 -0.64
CA ILE A 113 -2.98 7.57 -2.00
C ILE A 113 -1.79 6.62 -1.98
N ASP A 114 -1.97 5.38 -2.45
CA ASP A 114 -0.87 4.43 -2.63
C ASP A 114 -0.34 4.54 -4.05
N MET A 115 0.89 5.00 -4.22
CA MET A 115 1.59 5.07 -5.50
C MET A 115 2.54 3.88 -5.66
N GLY A 116 2.01 2.77 -6.19
CA GLY A 116 2.75 1.55 -6.48
C GLY A 116 2.53 1.06 -7.92
N THR A 117 2.39 -0.27 -8.08
CA THR A 117 2.11 -0.90 -9.39
C THR A 117 0.86 -0.30 -10.05
N CYS A 118 -0.19 -0.14 -9.25
CA CYS A 118 -1.31 0.75 -9.52
C CYS A 118 -1.22 1.95 -8.58
N VAL A 119 -1.91 3.03 -8.92
CA VAL A 119 -2.24 4.08 -7.95
C VAL A 119 -3.64 3.82 -7.41
N THR A 120 -3.80 3.79 -6.09
CA THR A 120 -5.12 3.75 -5.46
C THR A 120 -5.40 5.05 -4.73
N TYR A 121 -6.67 5.43 -4.69
CA TYR A 121 -7.16 6.58 -3.93
C TYR A 121 -8.31 6.09 -3.07
N ASP A 122 -8.07 5.89 -1.78
CA ASP A 122 -8.96 5.22 -0.86
C ASP A 122 -9.53 6.20 0.16
N TRP A 123 -10.86 6.18 0.33
CA TRP A 123 -11.55 7.02 1.30
C TRP A 123 -11.79 6.27 2.61
N LEU A 124 -11.37 6.89 3.70
CA LEU A 124 -11.69 6.50 5.06
C LEU A 124 -12.38 7.66 5.77
N SER A 125 -13.56 7.40 6.33
CA SER A 125 -14.26 8.39 7.14
C SER A 125 -13.72 8.47 8.57
N ALA A 126 -14.03 9.58 9.26
CA ALA A 126 -13.71 9.77 10.68
C ALA A 126 -14.28 8.66 11.58
N ASP A 127 -15.40 8.04 11.21
CA ASP A 127 -16.04 6.94 11.94
C ASP A 127 -15.41 5.56 11.63
N ALA A 128 -14.19 5.53 11.07
CA ALA A 128 -13.50 4.31 10.65
C ALA A 128 -14.33 3.45 9.68
N VAL A 129 -15.01 4.10 8.73
CA VAL A 129 -15.69 3.43 7.60
C VAL A 129 -14.87 3.61 6.33
N PHE A 130 -14.40 2.50 5.76
CA PHE A 130 -13.79 2.45 4.44
C PHE A 130 -14.90 2.57 3.38
N GLY A 131 -14.93 3.69 2.65
CA GLY A 131 -15.99 4.02 1.69
C GLY A 131 -15.66 3.69 0.23
N GLY A 132 -14.59 2.93 0.00
CA GLY A 132 -14.12 2.62 -1.36
C GLY A 132 -13.14 3.65 -1.92
N GLY A 133 -12.98 3.64 -3.24
CA GLY A 133 -11.93 4.42 -3.86
C GLY A 133 -11.73 4.17 -5.34
N ILE A 134 -10.66 4.76 -5.88
CA ILE A 134 -10.29 4.72 -7.30
C ILE A 134 -9.04 3.86 -7.47
N ILE A 135 -8.93 3.15 -8.60
CA ILE A 135 -7.70 2.48 -9.03
C ILE A 135 -7.33 3.04 -10.40
N SER A 136 -6.08 3.49 -10.56
CA SER A 136 -5.51 3.95 -11.83
C SER A 136 -4.15 3.29 -12.09
N PRO A 137 -3.63 3.30 -13.33
CA PRO A 137 -2.32 2.74 -13.63
C PRO A 137 -1.19 3.46 -12.88
N GLY A 138 -0.26 2.70 -12.29
CA GLY A 138 0.97 3.24 -11.72
C GLY A 138 1.94 3.75 -12.79
N LEU A 139 3.02 4.42 -12.36
CA LEU A 139 3.95 5.08 -13.29
C LEU A 139 4.62 4.08 -14.25
N ARG A 140 5.15 2.98 -13.71
CA ARG A 140 5.78 1.92 -14.51
C ARG A 140 4.79 1.29 -15.49
N MET A 141 3.55 1.05 -15.04
CA MET A 141 2.50 0.47 -15.87
C MET A 141 2.14 1.39 -17.04
N ARG A 142 2.11 2.71 -16.86
CA ARG A 142 1.87 3.68 -17.95
C ARG A 142 2.95 3.60 -19.03
N PHE A 143 4.22 3.49 -18.65
CA PHE A 143 5.33 3.29 -19.59
C PHE A 143 5.22 1.96 -20.34
N GLN A 144 4.95 0.89 -19.60
CA GLN A 144 4.77 -0.44 -20.18
C GLN A 144 3.60 -0.48 -21.16
N ALA A 145 2.45 0.12 -20.81
CA ALA A 145 1.29 0.16 -21.69
C ALA A 145 1.59 0.88 -23.01
N MET A 146 2.23 2.05 -22.97
CA MET A 146 2.61 2.78 -24.19
C MET A 146 3.58 1.97 -25.06
N HIS A 147 4.54 1.26 -24.46
CA HIS A 147 5.46 0.40 -25.20
C HIS A 147 4.77 -0.84 -25.78
N SER A 148 4.02 -1.59 -24.96
CA SER A 148 3.41 -2.86 -25.35
C SER A 148 2.26 -2.72 -26.34
N PHE A 149 1.49 -1.63 -26.28
CA PHE A 149 0.34 -1.40 -27.16
C PHE A 149 0.63 -0.50 -28.36
N THR A 150 1.90 -0.18 -28.63
CA THR A 150 2.29 0.57 -29.84
C THR A 150 3.53 -0.03 -30.51
N LYS A 151 3.62 0.07 -31.84
CA LYS A 151 4.72 -0.58 -32.59
C LYS A 151 6.07 0.14 -32.55
N LYS A 152 6.08 1.44 -32.22
CA LYS A 152 7.27 2.31 -32.40
C LYS A 152 7.70 3.04 -31.14
N LEU A 153 6.92 3.01 -30.06
CA LEU A 153 7.33 3.72 -28.84
C LEU A 153 8.34 2.86 -28.05
N PRO A 154 9.50 3.44 -27.68
CA PRO A 154 10.47 2.74 -26.88
C PRO A 154 9.93 2.51 -25.47
N LEU A 155 10.42 1.46 -24.81
CA LEU A 155 10.26 1.35 -23.36
C LEU A 155 11.13 2.41 -22.69
N VAL A 156 10.54 3.21 -21.82
CA VAL A 156 11.23 4.27 -21.08
C VAL A 156 11.07 4.06 -19.58
N GLU A 157 11.90 4.77 -18.83
CA GLU A 157 11.83 4.85 -17.37
C GLU A 157 11.72 6.31 -16.93
N ALA A 158 11.32 6.53 -15.68
CA ALA A 158 11.30 7.85 -15.09
C ALA A 158 12.74 8.35 -14.92
N ASP A 159 13.01 9.56 -15.40
CA ASP A 159 14.29 10.24 -15.27
C ASP A 159 14.04 11.64 -14.73
N GLY A 160 13.93 11.73 -13.39
CA GLY A 160 13.49 12.96 -12.72
C GLY A 160 12.14 13.48 -13.20
N PHE A 161 11.82 14.73 -12.87
CA PHE A 161 10.62 15.38 -13.37
C PHE A 161 10.85 15.97 -14.77
N PRO A 162 10.16 15.45 -15.80
CA PRO A 162 10.29 15.97 -17.15
C PRO A 162 9.59 17.32 -17.29
N THR A 163 10.08 18.13 -18.22
CA THR A 163 9.36 19.32 -18.68
C THR A 163 8.03 18.94 -19.33
N LEU A 164 7.05 19.86 -19.33
CA LEU A 164 5.73 19.57 -19.88
C LEU A 164 5.76 19.20 -21.37
N VAL A 165 6.57 19.90 -22.16
CA VAL A 165 6.65 19.71 -23.63
C VAL A 165 7.95 19.00 -23.99
N GLY A 166 7.87 17.69 -24.21
CA GLY A 166 9.01 16.89 -24.68
C GLY A 166 9.45 17.28 -26.09
N LYS A 167 10.77 17.22 -26.34
CA LYS A 167 11.39 17.56 -27.64
C LYS A 167 11.80 16.34 -28.46
N ASN A 168 11.55 15.14 -27.94
CA ASN A 168 11.68 13.87 -28.64
C ASN A 168 10.67 12.86 -28.07
N THR A 169 10.56 11.70 -28.72
CA THR A 169 9.60 10.65 -28.34
C THR A 169 9.75 10.21 -26.89
N GLN A 170 10.98 9.99 -26.41
CA GLN A 170 11.23 9.58 -25.03
C GLN A 170 10.75 10.64 -24.03
N GLN A 171 11.11 11.92 -24.24
CA GLN A 171 10.67 13.02 -23.39
C GLN A 171 9.16 13.22 -23.42
N ALA A 172 8.51 13.02 -24.58
CA ALA A 172 7.06 13.11 -24.70
C ALA A 172 6.35 12.01 -23.89
N ILE A 173 6.85 10.77 -23.94
CA ILE A 173 6.34 9.64 -23.14
C ILE A 173 6.56 9.91 -21.65
N GLN A 174 7.77 10.32 -21.25
CA GLN A 174 8.10 10.65 -19.87
C GLN A 174 7.18 11.76 -19.33
N SER A 175 7.03 12.86 -20.07
CA SER A 175 6.13 13.96 -19.69
C SER A 175 4.69 13.49 -19.53
N GLY A 176 4.15 12.79 -20.53
CA GLY A 176 2.77 12.30 -20.49
C GLY A 176 2.48 11.41 -19.28
N ALA A 177 3.39 10.49 -18.95
CA ALA A 177 3.19 9.61 -17.80
C ALA A 177 3.38 10.32 -16.46
N VAL A 178 4.48 11.08 -16.29
CA VAL A 178 4.82 11.72 -15.01
C VAL A 178 3.94 12.93 -14.73
N ASN A 179 3.86 13.89 -15.66
CA ASN A 179 3.03 15.09 -15.46
C ASN A 179 1.55 14.73 -15.49
N GLY A 180 1.15 13.72 -16.28
CA GLY A 180 -0.21 13.20 -16.27
C GLY A 180 -0.60 12.61 -14.91
N LEU A 181 0.25 11.77 -14.32
CA LEU A 181 -0.02 11.20 -12.98
C LEU A 181 -0.02 12.27 -11.88
N LEU A 182 0.87 13.27 -11.96
CA LEU A 182 0.87 14.40 -11.03
C LEU A 182 -0.44 15.20 -11.11
N ALA A 183 -0.89 15.50 -12.33
CA ALA A 183 -2.15 16.21 -12.56
C ALA A 183 -3.37 15.40 -12.12
N GLU A 184 -3.36 14.08 -12.36
CA GLU A 184 -4.37 13.15 -11.87
C GLU A 184 -4.47 13.21 -10.34
N ALA A 185 -3.36 13.01 -9.63
CA ALA A 185 -3.35 13.01 -8.18
C ALA A 185 -3.83 14.36 -7.60
N ALA A 186 -3.32 15.47 -8.13
CA ALA A 186 -3.73 16.81 -7.70
C ALA A 186 -5.23 17.08 -7.97
N GLY A 187 -5.74 16.65 -9.12
CA GLY A 187 -7.15 16.80 -9.49
C GLY A 187 -8.07 15.94 -8.63
N ILE A 188 -7.69 14.69 -8.36
CA ILE A 188 -8.44 13.78 -7.50
C ILE A 188 -8.49 14.32 -6.06
N ILE A 189 -7.36 14.77 -5.50
CA ILE A 189 -7.32 15.39 -4.17
C ILE A 189 -8.27 16.59 -4.10
N ALA A 190 -8.20 17.51 -5.08
CA ALA A 190 -9.07 18.67 -5.12
C ALA A 190 -10.55 18.30 -5.21
N ARG A 191 -10.87 17.25 -5.96
CA ARG A 191 -12.24 16.75 -6.11
C ARG A 191 -12.77 16.11 -4.83
N TYR A 192 -11.97 15.28 -4.15
CA TYR A 192 -12.33 14.75 -2.83
C TYR A 192 -12.58 15.87 -1.83
N HIS A 193 -11.75 16.92 -1.81
CA HIS A 193 -11.99 18.06 -0.94
C HIS A 193 -13.29 18.82 -1.26
N ALA A 194 -13.63 18.94 -2.54
CA ALA A 194 -14.85 19.61 -2.96
C ALA A 194 -16.12 18.79 -2.67
N GLU A 195 -16.08 17.48 -2.87
CA GLU A 195 -17.25 16.59 -2.74
C GLU A 195 -17.44 16.05 -1.31
N MET A 196 -16.35 15.76 -0.60
CA MET A 196 -16.35 15.08 0.70
C MET A 196 -15.90 15.97 1.86
N GLY A 197 -15.41 17.18 1.58
CA GLY A 197 -14.88 18.10 2.59
C GLY A 197 -13.41 17.89 2.93
N ASN A 198 -12.96 18.53 4.01
CA ASN A 198 -11.55 18.47 4.39
C ASN A 198 -11.14 17.07 4.89
N CYS A 199 -9.98 16.59 4.48
CA CYS A 199 -9.43 15.29 4.86
C CYS A 199 -7.89 15.34 4.95
N LYS A 200 -7.30 14.40 5.69
CA LYS A 200 -5.86 14.16 5.66
C LYS A 200 -5.53 13.42 4.37
N VAL A 201 -4.60 13.96 3.60
CA VAL A 201 -4.07 13.26 2.42
C VAL A 201 -2.81 12.51 2.83
N LEU A 202 -2.88 11.19 2.79
CA LEU A 202 -1.75 10.30 3.09
C LEU A 202 -1.20 9.77 1.78
N LEU A 203 0.12 9.85 1.62
CA LEU A 203 0.83 9.36 0.44
C LEU A 203 1.75 8.21 0.84
N CYS A 204 1.54 7.03 0.25
CA CYS A 204 2.38 5.85 0.48
C CYS A 204 2.69 5.15 -0.86
N GLY A 205 3.36 4.00 -0.80
CA GLY A 205 3.81 3.28 -1.99
C GLY A 205 5.26 3.56 -2.38
N GLY A 206 5.74 2.81 -3.37
CA GLY A 206 7.14 2.88 -3.81
C GLY A 206 7.49 4.14 -4.61
N ASP A 207 6.52 4.67 -5.36
CA ASP A 207 6.69 5.85 -6.21
C ASP A 207 6.34 7.16 -5.48
N ALA A 208 5.75 7.09 -4.28
CA ALA A 208 5.38 8.26 -3.49
C ALA A 208 6.50 9.29 -3.26
N PRO A 209 7.74 8.90 -2.88
CA PRO A 209 8.84 9.85 -2.68
C PRO A 209 9.17 10.66 -3.93
N PHE A 210 8.90 10.11 -5.11
CA PHE A 210 9.09 10.83 -6.36
C PHE A 210 8.07 11.97 -6.49
N PHE A 211 6.82 11.80 -6.06
CA PHE A 211 5.77 12.82 -6.22
C PHE A 211 5.58 13.78 -5.03
N GLU A 212 6.02 13.40 -3.83
CA GLU A 212 5.76 14.14 -2.58
C GLU A 212 6.11 15.63 -2.68
N SER A 213 7.27 15.97 -3.26
CA SER A 213 7.75 17.36 -3.34
C SER A 213 6.98 18.25 -4.32
N ARG A 214 6.10 17.68 -5.16
CA ARG A 214 5.36 18.39 -6.21
C ARG A 214 3.87 18.53 -5.93
N LEU A 215 3.33 17.71 -5.05
CA LEU A 215 1.95 17.84 -4.61
C LEU A 215 1.84 18.96 -3.54
N LYS A 216 0.76 19.73 -3.59
CA LYS A 216 0.54 20.85 -2.65
C LYS A 216 0.26 20.32 -1.24
N LYS A 217 0.91 20.92 -0.24
CA LYS A 217 0.73 20.58 1.18
C LYS A 217 -0.61 21.10 1.73
N PRO A 218 -1.18 20.46 2.77
CA PRO A 218 -0.58 19.41 3.59
C PRO A 218 -0.83 17.97 3.08
N ILE A 219 0.25 17.25 2.80
CA ILE A 219 0.25 15.81 2.47
C ILE A 219 1.23 15.13 3.42
N PHE A 220 0.85 13.97 3.94
CA PHE A 220 1.67 13.17 4.85
C PHE A 220 2.26 11.99 4.09
N ALA A 221 3.58 11.98 3.87
CA ALA A 221 4.26 10.80 3.36
C ALA A 221 4.38 9.73 4.46
N VAL A 222 3.79 8.57 4.23
CA VAL A 222 3.79 7.44 5.17
C VAL A 222 4.29 6.16 4.47
N PRO A 223 5.61 5.97 4.31
CA PRO A 223 6.18 4.85 3.55
C PRO A 223 5.91 3.44 4.12
N ASN A 224 5.34 3.35 5.32
CA ASN A 224 5.07 2.12 6.06
C ASN A 224 3.59 1.98 6.45
N LEU A 225 2.68 2.72 5.81
CA LEU A 225 1.25 2.74 6.17
C LEU A 225 0.61 1.35 6.21
N VAL A 226 0.85 0.53 5.19
CA VAL A 226 0.37 -0.87 5.11
C VAL A 226 0.90 -1.70 6.29
N LEU A 227 2.20 -1.57 6.63
CA LEU A 227 2.79 -2.31 7.74
C LEU A 227 2.18 -1.91 9.09
N ILE A 228 1.94 -0.61 9.29
CA ILE A 228 1.28 -0.09 10.51
C ILE A 228 -0.12 -0.70 10.62
N GLY A 229 -0.89 -0.70 9.54
CA GLY A 229 -2.23 -1.26 9.52
C GLY A 229 -2.26 -2.76 9.76
N LEU A 230 -1.38 -3.52 9.11
CA LEU A 230 -1.26 -4.96 9.33
C LEU A 230 -0.88 -5.28 10.78
N ASN A 231 0.04 -4.54 11.41
CA ASN A 231 0.37 -4.73 12.82
C ASN A 231 -0.87 -4.50 13.72
N ARG A 232 -1.66 -3.46 13.43
CA ARG A 232 -2.90 -3.19 14.17
C ARG A 232 -3.93 -4.31 14.00
N ILE A 233 -4.07 -4.85 12.79
CA ILE A 233 -4.95 -6.00 12.50
C ILE A 233 -4.47 -7.25 13.25
N LEU A 234 -3.17 -7.52 13.26
CA LEU A 234 -2.58 -8.63 14.01
C LEU A 234 -2.95 -8.54 15.50
N GLN A 235 -2.70 -7.40 16.13
CA GLN A 235 -3.03 -7.18 17.54
C GLN A 235 -4.54 -7.30 17.83
N TYR A 236 -5.40 -6.83 16.92
CA TYR A 236 -6.85 -6.94 17.04
C TYR A 236 -7.31 -8.41 17.12
N ASN A 237 -6.72 -9.27 16.28
CA ASN A 237 -7.09 -10.68 16.22
C ASN A 237 -6.43 -11.50 17.34
N VAL A 238 -5.20 -11.16 17.74
CA VAL A 238 -4.52 -11.79 18.89
C VAL A 238 -5.28 -11.54 20.19
N SER A 239 -5.74 -10.30 20.43
CA SER A 239 -6.48 -9.96 21.65
C SER A 239 -7.86 -10.63 21.71
N SER A 240 -8.52 -10.77 20.56
CA SER A 240 -9.83 -11.43 20.45
C SER A 240 -9.78 -12.94 20.73
N GLN A 241 -8.62 -13.60 20.59
CA GLN A 241 -8.44 -15.02 20.90
C GLN A 241 -8.11 -15.30 22.38
N LYS A 242 -7.96 -14.27 23.21
CA LYS A 242 -7.70 -14.41 24.66
C LYS A 242 -8.99 -14.46 25.52
N VAL A 243 -10.15 -14.58 24.89
CA VAL A 243 -11.48 -14.68 25.54
C VAL A 243 -11.99 -16.10 25.46
#